data_AF-A0A1H7Z2V4-F1
#
_entry.id   AF-A0A1H7Z2V4-F1
#
_cell.length_a   1.000
_cell.length_b   1.000
_cell.length_c   1.000
_cell.angle_alpha   90.00
_cell.angle_beta   90.00
_cell.angle_gamma   90.00
#
_symmetry.space_group_name_H-M   'P 1'
#
loop_
_entity.id
_entity.type
_entity.pdbx_description
1 polymer ?
#
loop_
_entity_poly.entity_id
_entity_poly.type
_entity_poly.pdbx_seq_one_letter_code
_entity_poly.pdbx_strand_id
1 'polypeptide(L)'
;MATPGGFAQVLEGEAGSIAETYGRIMVDPRHGDLRLLAQDAIAHRQFAGWAMALAERNETTAFIFGLYGVSPDAEIFEQPLDVLLDLATELASARA
;
A
#
# COMPACT_ATOMS: atom_id res chain seq x y z
N MET A 1 0.01 -2.75 -2.34
CA MET A 1 0.87 -3.98 -2.28
C MET A 1 0.09 -5.08 -1.58
N ALA A 2 0.32 -6.36 -1.91
CA ALA A 2 -0.42 -7.48 -1.33
C ALA A 2 0.46 -8.73 -1.17
N THR A 3 0.22 -9.49 -0.10
CA THR A 3 0.80 -10.81 0.19
C THR A 3 -0.36 -11.82 0.32
N PRO A 4 -0.10 -13.14 0.39
CA PRO A 4 -1.14 -14.12 0.74
C PRO A 4 -1.79 -13.85 2.11
N GLY A 5 -1.09 -13.17 3.03
CA GLY A 5 -1.57 -12.86 4.37
C GLY A 5 -2.32 -11.54 4.51
N GLY A 6 -2.29 -10.63 3.53
CA GLY A 6 -3.00 -9.35 3.61
C GLY A 6 -2.60 -8.34 2.54
N PHE A 7 -3.05 -7.08 2.71
CA PHE A 7 -2.69 -5.99 1.80
C PHE A 7 -2.44 -4.68 2.55
N ALA A 8 -1.63 -3.83 1.93
CA ALA A 8 -1.45 -2.44 2.34
C ALA A 8 -1.67 -1.53 1.12
N GLN A 9 -2.41 -0.45 1.34
CA GLN A 9 -2.83 0.48 0.28
C GLN A 9 -2.64 1.92 0.76
N VAL A 10 -1.98 2.73 -0.06
CA VAL A 10 -1.84 4.18 0.14
C VAL A 10 -2.81 4.88 -0.81
N LEU A 11 -3.57 5.84 -0.29
CA LEU A 11 -4.54 6.63 -1.07
C LEU A 11 -4.14 8.11 -0.99
N GLU A 12 -3.97 8.76 -2.14
CA GLU A 12 -3.67 10.19 -2.23
C GLU A 12 -4.72 10.91 -3.07
N GLY A 13 -5.18 12.05 -2.60
CA GLY A 13 -6.25 12.78 -3.27
C GLY A 13 -6.92 13.86 -2.43
N GLU A 14 -7.99 14.40 -3.00
CA GLU A 14 -8.87 15.33 -2.30
C GLU A 14 -9.61 14.58 -1.17
N ALA A 15 -9.81 15.26 -0.04
CA ALA A 15 -10.27 14.63 1.19
C ALA A 15 -11.63 13.93 1.04
N GLY A 16 -12.60 14.54 0.36
CA GLY A 16 -13.91 13.93 0.08
C GLY A 16 -13.78 12.67 -0.79
N SER A 17 -12.97 12.74 -1.84
CA SER A 17 -12.71 11.62 -2.76
C SER A 17 -12.02 10.44 -2.07
N ILE A 18 -11.07 10.71 -1.16
CA ILE A 18 -10.44 9.68 -0.32
C ILE A 18 -11.48 9.08 0.62
N ALA A 19 -12.27 9.90 1.32
CA ALA A 19 -13.26 9.42 2.29
C ALA A 19 -14.32 8.53 1.63
N GLU A 20 -14.82 8.90 0.45
CA GLU A 20 -15.75 8.08 -0.33
C GLU A 20 -15.11 6.75 -0.73
N THR A 21 -13.88 6.79 -1.24
CA THR A 21 -13.17 5.58 -1.68
C THR A 21 -12.86 4.65 -0.51
N TYR A 22 -12.38 5.20 0.60
CA TYR A 22 -12.12 4.45 1.82
C TYR A 22 -13.40 3.85 2.40
N GLY A 23 -14.52 4.57 2.38
CA GLY A 23 -15.82 4.05 2.79
C GLY A 23 -16.29 2.85 1.97
N ARG A 24 -16.04 2.84 0.65
CA ARG A 24 -16.31 1.67 -0.20
C ARG A 24 -15.38 0.50 0.11
N ILE A 25 -14.10 0.77 0.39
CA ILE A 25 -13.13 -0.26 0.76
C ILE A 25 -13.56 -0.91 2.08
N MET A 26 -13.89 -0.12 3.11
CA MET A 26 -14.29 -0.61 4.43
C MET A 26 -15.41 -1.67 4.44
N VAL A 27 -16.34 -1.62 3.49
CA VAL A 27 -17.49 -2.53 3.42
C VAL A 27 -17.32 -3.66 2.41
N ASP A 28 -16.14 -3.77 1.79
CA ASP A 28 -15.88 -4.77 0.77
C ASP A 28 -15.71 -6.17 1.40
N PRO A 29 -16.54 -7.16 1.02
CA PRO A 29 -16.54 -8.49 1.66
C PRO A 29 -15.31 -9.34 1.32
N ARG A 30 -14.44 -8.88 0.41
CA ARG A 30 -13.21 -9.59 0.04
C ARG A 30 -12.11 -9.48 1.11
N HIS A 31 -12.28 -8.61 2.10
CA HIS A 31 -11.36 -8.47 3.22
C HIS A 31 -12.07 -8.25 4.55
N GLY A 32 -11.31 -8.41 5.63
CA GLY A 32 -11.68 -8.04 7.00
C GLY A 32 -10.52 -7.32 7.67
N ASP A 33 -10.69 -6.96 8.95
CA ASP A 33 -9.61 -6.44 9.82
C ASP A 33 -8.85 -5.23 9.25
N LEU A 34 -9.59 -4.29 8.66
CA LEU A 34 -9.02 -3.07 8.11
C LEU A 34 -8.47 -2.17 9.23
N ARG A 35 -7.19 -1.80 9.13
CA ARG A 35 -6.51 -0.87 10.06
C ARG A 35 -6.07 0.39 9.33
N LEU A 36 -6.53 1.56 9.79
CA LEU A 36 -5.98 2.84 9.35
C LEU A 36 -4.61 3.05 10.02
N LEU A 37 -3.55 3.17 9.23
CA LEU A 37 -2.19 3.36 9.74
C LEU A 37 -1.84 4.85 9.95
N ALA A 38 -2.21 5.69 8.98
CA ALA A 38 -1.98 7.12 9.01
C ALA A 38 -2.98 7.84 8.10
N GLN A 39 -3.25 9.11 8.41
CA GLN A 39 -4.07 10.00 7.60
C GLN A 39 -3.57 11.42 7.82
N ASP A 40 -2.84 11.95 6.85
CA ASP A 40 -2.18 13.25 6.95
C ASP A 40 -2.40 14.10 5.70
N ALA A 41 -2.34 15.42 5.88
CA ALA A 41 -2.29 16.35 4.76
C ALA A 41 -0.87 16.36 4.16
N ILE A 42 -0.77 16.19 2.84
CA ILE A 42 0.49 16.17 2.10
C ILE A 42 0.58 17.39 1.17
N ALA A 43 1.79 17.93 0.99
CA ALA A 43 2.00 19.08 0.11
C ALA A 43 1.95 18.72 -1.38
N HIS A 44 2.34 17.49 -1.72
CA HIS A 44 2.33 16.95 -3.08
C HIS A 44 2.09 15.44 -3.04
N ARG A 45 1.52 14.91 -4.13
CA ARG A 45 1.31 13.47 -4.32
C ARG A 45 2.66 12.78 -4.60
N GLN A 46 2.93 11.68 -3.91
CA GLN A 46 4.10 10.84 -4.16
C GLN A 46 3.81 9.79 -5.24
N PHE A 47 2.55 9.41 -5.43
CA PHE A 47 2.11 8.35 -6.36
C PHE A 47 1.29 8.89 -7.54
N ALA A 48 1.63 10.07 -8.06
CA ALA A 48 0.85 10.77 -9.09
C ALA A 48 0.87 10.12 -10.50
N GLY A 49 1.76 9.14 -10.74
CA GLY A 49 1.95 8.51 -12.04
C GLY A 49 0.84 7.55 -12.49
N TRP A 50 -0.10 7.20 -11.60
CA TRP A 50 -1.20 6.27 -11.88
C TRP A 50 -2.41 6.51 -10.98
N ALA A 51 -3.59 6.06 -11.43
CA ALA A 51 -4.79 6.07 -10.59
C ALA A 51 -4.75 4.99 -9.49
N MET A 52 -4.15 3.83 -9.78
CA MET A 52 -3.91 2.74 -8.83
C MET A 52 -2.80 1.83 -9.36
N ALA A 53 -1.89 1.39 -8.49
CA ALA A 53 -0.86 0.42 -8.81
C ALA A 53 -0.97 -0.81 -7.91
N LEU A 54 -0.82 -1.98 -8.52
CA LEU A 54 -0.60 -3.24 -7.81
C LEU A 54 0.83 -3.69 -8.09
N ALA A 55 1.60 -3.91 -7.04
CA ALA A 55 2.92 -4.53 -7.16
C ALA A 55 2.73 -6.01 -7.55
N GLU A 56 3.15 -6.38 -8.75
CA GLU A 56 3.05 -7.74 -9.25
C GLU A 56 4.02 -8.66 -8.53
N ARG A 57 3.65 -9.94 -8.37
CA ARG A 57 4.55 -10.94 -7.78
C ARG A 57 5.54 -11.43 -8.85
N ASN A 58 6.66 -10.72 -8.99
CA ASN A 58 7.80 -11.10 -9.82
C ASN A 58 9.10 -11.11 -9.00
N GLU A 59 10.20 -11.55 -9.61
CA GLU A 59 11.51 -11.65 -8.93
C GLU A 59 11.99 -10.30 -8.39
N THR A 60 11.81 -9.22 -9.15
CA THR A 60 12.17 -7.86 -8.73
C THR A 60 11.39 -7.42 -7.50
N THR A 61 10.08 -7.64 -7.50
CA THR A 61 9.21 -7.27 -6.39
C THR A 61 9.53 -8.12 -5.16
N ALA A 62 9.75 -9.43 -5.33
CA ALA A 62 10.16 -10.31 -4.24
C ALA A 62 11.50 -9.88 -3.62
N PHE A 63 12.45 -9.45 -4.44
CA PHE A 63 13.74 -8.91 -3.98
C PHE A 63 13.54 -7.62 -3.17
N ILE A 64 12.76 -6.66 -3.69
CA ILE A 64 12.45 -5.40 -3.00
C ILE A 64 11.80 -5.68 -1.63
N PHE A 65 10.79 -6.54 -1.59
CA PHE A 65 10.13 -6.97 -0.35
C PHE A 65 11.15 -7.50 0.68
N GLY A 66 12.11 -8.31 0.24
CA GLY A 66 13.20 -8.82 1.09
C GLY A 66 14.13 -7.74 1.66
N LEU A 67 14.39 -6.65 0.93
CA LEU A 67 15.23 -5.54 1.43
C LEU A 67 14.61 -4.82 2.63
N TYR A 68 13.27 -4.77 2.68
CA TYR A 68 12.51 -4.12 3.74
C TYR A 68 12.06 -5.08 4.85
N GLY A 69 12.54 -6.33 4.84
CA GLY A 69 12.14 -7.34 5.82
C GLY A 69 10.70 -7.82 5.69
N VAL A 70 10.01 -7.47 4.60
CA VAL A 70 8.65 -7.91 4.31
C VAL A 70 8.74 -9.19 3.50
N SER A 71 8.59 -10.34 4.12
CA SER A 71 8.54 -11.62 3.40
C SER A 71 7.20 -11.75 2.63
N PRO A 72 7.15 -12.49 1.51
CA PRO A 72 5.89 -12.94 0.92
C PRO A 72 4.99 -13.67 1.92
N ASP A 73 5.56 -14.36 2.91
CA ASP A 73 4.80 -15.05 3.97
C ASP A 73 4.64 -14.20 5.24
N ALA A 74 5.18 -12.97 5.26
CA ALA A 74 5.06 -12.08 6.41
C ALA A 74 3.64 -11.52 6.52
N GLU A 75 3.20 -11.39 7.77
CA GLU A 75 1.97 -10.70 8.13
C GLU A 75 2.18 -9.20 7.91
N ILE A 76 1.78 -8.70 6.74
CA ILE A 76 1.88 -7.28 6.37
C ILE A 76 1.29 -6.32 7.42
N PHE A 77 0.39 -6.83 8.27
CA PHE A 77 -0.24 -6.12 9.38
C PHE A 77 0.70 -5.81 10.55
N GLU A 78 1.81 -6.54 10.71
CA GLU A 78 2.78 -6.31 11.78
C GLU A 78 3.84 -5.27 11.40
N GLN A 79 3.90 -4.87 10.13
CA GLN A 79 4.93 -3.98 9.64
C GLN A 79 4.72 -2.55 10.14
N PRO A 80 5.79 -1.86 10.58
CA PRO A 80 5.76 -0.44 10.87
C PRO A 80 5.32 0.41 9.66
N LEU A 81 4.73 1.59 9.93
CA LEU A 81 4.24 2.50 8.89
C LEU A 81 5.35 2.97 7.95
N ASP A 82 6.50 3.35 8.49
CA ASP A 82 7.67 3.81 7.73
C ASP A 82 8.16 2.74 6.76
N VAL A 83 8.27 1.49 7.22
CA VAL A 83 8.62 0.33 6.37
C VAL A 83 7.64 0.18 5.20
N LEU A 84 6.33 0.30 5.45
CA LEU A 84 5.32 0.17 4.40
C LEU A 84 5.32 1.35 3.41
N LEU A 85 5.63 2.56 3.87
CA LEU A 85 5.74 3.74 3.01
C LEU A 85 7.00 3.68 2.13
N ASP A 86 8.14 3.30 2.70
CA ASP A 86 9.39 3.13 1.95
C ASP A 86 9.23 2.02 0.89
N LEU A 87 8.64 0.89 1.28
CA LEU A 87 8.32 -0.20 0.34
C LEU A 87 7.37 0.27 -0.77
N ALA A 88 6.32 1.03 -0.45
CA ALA A 88 5.41 1.57 -1.46
C ALA A 88 6.14 2.45 -2.48
N THR A 89 7.05 3.29 -2.00
CA THR A 89 7.83 4.24 -2.80
C THR A 89 8.82 3.52 -3.72
N GLU A 90 9.49 2.48 -3.22
CA GLU A 90 10.42 1.69 -4.02
C GLU A 90 9.68 0.89 -5.11
N LEU A 91 8.55 0.25 -4.75
CA LEU A 91 7.72 -0.47 -5.72
C LEU A 91 7.10 0.46 -6.78
N ALA A 92 6.76 1.68 -6.39
CA ALA A 92 6.31 2.72 -7.31
C ALA A 92 7.41 3.09 -8.31
N SER A 93 8.63 3.32 -7.82
CA SER A 93 9.78 3.71 -8.64
C SER A 93 10.22 2.59 -9.59
N ALA A 94 10.19 1.33 -9.15
CA ALA A 94 10.56 0.18 -9.96
C ALA A 94 9.58 -0.14 -11.12
N ARG A 95 8.42 0.54 -11.15
CA ARG A 95 7.38 0.37 -12.18
C ARG A 95 7.46 1.44 -13.29
N ALA A 96 8.24 2.50 -13.08
CA ALA A 96 8.47 3.57 -14.05
C ALA A 96 9.50 3.16 -15.11
#